data_AF-T0T393-F1
#
_entry.id   AF-T0T393-F1
#
_cell.length_a   1.000
_cell.length_b   1.000
_cell.length_c   1.000
_cell.angle_alpha   90.00
_cell.angle_beta   90.00
_cell.angle_gamma   90.00
#
_symmetry.space_group_name_H-M   'P 1'
#
loop_
_entity.id
_entity.type
_entity.pdbx_description
1 polymer ?
#
loop_
_entity_poly.entity_id
_entity_poly.type
_entity_poly.pdbx_seq_one_letter_code
_entity_poly.pdbx_strand_id
1 'polypeptide(L)'
;MKALLIILITTLSYAHDLSYTRYLRVQQSLASDDFQSAKEVWKEICSKELGHYVKDFKFQGCTKDLNSIKALRESFKTLSQIYIRNGESLKKQGLAIYECPMAKAKWIQKVGTVTNPYYGY
;
A
#
# COMPACT_ATOMS: atom_id res chain seq x y z
N MET A 1 -47.57 22.30 18.22
CA MET A 1 -46.86 21.15 17.62
C MET A 1 -45.50 21.62 17.12
N LYS A 2 -44.40 21.14 17.71
CA LYS A 2 -43.04 21.35 17.18
C LYS A 2 -42.56 19.98 16.71
N ALA A 3 -42.45 19.78 15.40
CA ALA A 3 -41.84 18.59 14.84
C ALA A 3 -40.32 18.73 14.98
N LEU A 4 -39.71 17.83 15.75
CA LEU A 4 -38.26 17.74 15.91
C LEU A 4 -37.71 17.00 14.68
N LEU A 5 -37.02 17.72 13.80
CA LEU A 5 -36.34 17.15 12.64
C LEU A 5 -35.04 16.49 13.13
N ILE A 6 -35.04 15.17 13.31
CA ILE A 6 -33.83 14.40 13.62
C ILE A 6 -33.11 14.15 12.30
N ILE A 7 -32.06 14.91 12.02
CA ILE A 7 -31.12 14.62 10.94
C ILE A 7 -30.18 13.52 11.46
N LEU A 8 -30.47 12.26 11.09
CA LEU A 8 -29.52 11.17 11.26
C LEU A 8 -28.34 11.42 10.31
N ILE A 9 -27.24 11.96 10.84
CA ILE A 9 -25.96 11.96 10.13
C ILE A 9 -25.42 10.54 10.24
N THR A 10 -25.78 9.68 9.28
CA THR A 10 -25.11 8.40 9.11
C THR A 10 -23.70 8.70 8.63
N THR A 11 -22.69 8.52 9.49
CA THR A 11 -21.31 8.46 9.02
C THR A 11 -21.20 7.22 8.16
N LEU A 12 -21.37 7.37 6.85
CA LEU A 12 -20.93 6.37 5.88
C LEU A 12 -19.42 6.25 6.07
N SER A 13 -19.01 5.22 6.82
CA SER A 13 -17.67 4.67 6.73
C SER A 13 -17.54 4.11 5.31
N TYR A 14 -17.30 4.98 4.35
CA TYR A 14 -16.81 4.56 3.05
C TYR A 14 -15.49 3.86 3.33
N ALA A 15 -15.47 2.54 3.13
CA ALA A 15 -14.23 1.84 2.89
C ALA A 15 -13.64 2.47 1.63
N HIS A 16 -12.85 3.52 1.80
CA HIS A 16 -12.20 4.20 0.70
C HIS A 16 -11.13 3.26 0.20
N ASP A 17 -11.22 2.86 -1.07
CA ASP A 17 -10.21 2.04 -1.72
C ASP A 17 -8.82 2.70 -1.56
N LEU A 18 -7.78 1.88 -1.43
CA LEU A 18 -6.42 2.38 -1.31
C LEU A 18 -5.93 2.98 -2.64
N SER A 19 -5.53 4.25 -2.63
CA SER A 19 -4.92 4.93 -3.78
C SER A 19 -3.47 4.46 -4.00
N TYR A 20 -3.07 4.25 -5.25
CA TYR A 20 -1.74 3.70 -5.56
C TYR A 20 -0.60 4.72 -5.57
N THR A 21 -0.86 6.02 -5.36
CA THR A 21 0.16 7.07 -5.54
C THR A 21 1.38 6.87 -4.64
N ARG A 22 1.20 6.69 -3.32
CA ARG A 22 2.32 6.46 -2.39
C ARG A 22 2.88 5.04 -2.52
N TYR A 23 2.01 4.06 -2.75
CA TYR A 23 2.41 2.68 -2.99
C TYR A 23 3.43 2.56 -4.14
N LEU A 24 3.15 3.23 -5.28
CA LEU A 24 4.05 3.23 -6.43
C LEU A 24 5.37 3.96 -6.15
N ARG A 25 5.36 4.99 -5.30
CA ARG A 25 6.59 5.65 -4.85
C ARG A 25 7.47 4.71 -4.02
N VAL A 26 6.89 3.94 -3.09
CA VAL A 26 7.64 2.91 -2.34
C VAL A 26 8.20 1.85 -3.30
N GLN A 27 7.39 1.38 -4.24
CA GLN A 27 7.80 0.41 -5.26
C GLN A 27 9.01 0.90 -6.07
N GLN A 28 8.97 2.15 -6.54
CA GLN A 28 10.05 2.76 -7.32
C GLN A 28 11.34 2.92 -6.49
N SER A 29 11.25 3.48 -5.28
CA SER A 29 12.42 3.64 -4.40
C SER A 29 13.06 2.30 -4.04
N LEU A 30 12.25 1.25 -3.81
CA LEU A 30 12.79 -0.09 -3.55
C LEU A 30 13.48 -0.70 -4.76
N ALA A 31 13.03 -0.41 -5.97
CA ALA A 31 13.66 -0.90 -7.20
C ALA A 31 14.96 -0.17 -7.54
N SER A 32 15.17 1.03 -7.00
CA SER A 32 16.41 1.81 -7.14
C SER A 32 17.34 1.71 -5.91
N ASP A 33 17.12 0.72 -5.05
CA ASP A 33 17.85 0.53 -3.78
C ASP A 33 17.87 1.75 -2.83
N ASP A 34 16.93 2.69 -2.99
CA ASP A 34 16.81 3.88 -2.14
C ASP A 34 16.01 3.56 -0.88
N PHE A 35 16.73 3.02 0.11
CA PHE A 35 16.16 2.62 1.40
C PHE A 35 15.51 3.79 2.16
N GLN A 36 16.13 4.97 2.16
CA GLN A 36 15.67 6.09 2.98
C GLN A 36 14.36 6.64 2.44
N SER A 37 14.28 6.93 1.13
CA SER A 37 13.04 7.39 0.50
C SER A 37 11.93 6.36 0.61
N ALA A 38 12.26 5.08 0.41
CA ALA A 38 11.29 4.00 0.55
C ALA A 38 10.73 3.93 1.99
N LYS A 39 11.60 4.03 3.02
CA LYS A 39 11.19 4.00 4.44
C LYS A 39 10.31 5.19 4.80
N GLU A 40 10.61 6.38 4.31
CA GLU A 40 9.82 7.59 4.55
C GLU A 40 8.42 7.49 3.97
N VAL A 41 8.29 7.17 2.68
CA VAL A 41 6.98 7.04 2.04
C VAL A 41 6.18 5.89 2.64
N TRP A 42 6.84 4.79 2.99
CA TRP A 42 6.18 3.67 3.66
C TRP A 42 5.59 4.07 5.03
N LYS A 43 6.27 4.92 5.80
CA LYS A 43 5.72 5.45 7.07
C LYS A 43 4.50 6.34 6.83
N GLU A 44 4.48 7.10 5.73
CA GLU A 44 3.30 7.87 5.35
C GLU A 44 2.10 6.96 5.05
N ILE A 45 2.30 5.87 4.31
CA ILE A 45 1.24 4.88 4.03
C ILE A 45 0.68 4.33 5.35
N CYS A 46 1.56 3.94 6.27
CA CYS A 46 1.17 3.43 7.58
C CYS A 46 0.33 4.42 8.40
N SER A 47 0.69 5.71 8.38
CA SER A 47 0.00 6.73 9.18
C SER A 47 -1.27 7.28 8.54
N LYS A 48 -1.35 7.30 7.20
CA LYS A 48 -2.40 8.02 6.46
C LYS A 48 -3.39 7.12 5.72
N GLU A 49 -2.97 5.93 5.30
CA GLU A 49 -3.73 5.11 4.34
C GLU A 49 -4.19 3.78 4.94
N LEU A 50 -3.37 3.17 5.80
CA LEU A 50 -3.66 1.81 6.27
C LEU A 50 -4.67 1.70 7.41
N GLY A 51 -5.01 2.79 8.11
CA GLY A 51 -6.12 2.87 9.08
C GLY A 51 -6.50 1.54 9.77
N HIS A 52 -7.72 1.05 9.50
CA HIS A 52 -8.26 -0.21 10.04
C HIS A 52 -7.65 -1.48 9.40
N TYR A 53 -7.07 -1.38 8.19
CA TYR A 53 -6.39 -2.50 7.54
C TYR A 53 -5.23 -3.04 8.37
N VAL A 54 -4.58 -2.20 9.19
CA VAL A 54 -3.54 -2.65 10.14
C VAL A 54 -4.09 -3.70 11.11
N LYS A 55 -5.29 -3.48 11.64
CA LYS A 55 -5.97 -4.38 12.57
C LYS A 55 -6.49 -5.63 11.86
N ASP A 56 -7.17 -5.43 10.73
CA ASP A 56 -7.87 -6.52 10.02
C ASP A 56 -6.90 -7.50 9.35
N PHE A 57 -5.76 -7.00 8.84
CA PHE A 57 -4.75 -7.83 8.20
C PHE A 57 -3.60 -8.23 9.13
N LYS A 58 -3.70 -7.89 10.44
CA LYS A 58 -2.62 -8.04 11.42
C LYS A 58 -1.29 -7.53 10.86
N PHE A 59 -1.33 -6.41 10.12
CA PHE A 59 -0.17 -5.90 9.41
C PHE A 59 0.78 -5.24 10.40
N GLN A 60 1.69 -6.04 10.95
CA GLN A 60 2.72 -5.58 11.88
C GLN A 60 3.84 -4.81 11.20
N GLY A 61 3.78 -4.65 9.86
CA GLY A 61 4.76 -3.84 9.14
C GLY A 61 4.89 -2.49 9.82
N CYS A 62 3.78 -1.76 10.00
CA CYS A 62 3.71 -0.41 10.55
C CYS A 62 4.31 -0.21 11.95
N THR A 63 4.44 -1.28 12.73
CA THR A 63 4.98 -1.24 14.09
C THR A 63 6.40 -1.80 14.17
N LYS A 64 6.92 -2.40 13.09
CA LYS A 64 8.29 -2.91 13.05
C LYS A 64 9.27 -1.79 12.77
N ASP A 65 10.40 -1.83 13.46
CA ASP A 65 11.54 -1.01 13.09
C ASP A 65 12.23 -1.60 11.86
N LEU A 66 12.12 -0.92 10.73
CA LEU A 66 12.66 -1.35 9.45
C LEU A 66 14.06 -0.75 9.27
N ASN A 67 15.10 -1.53 9.56
CA ASN A 67 16.49 -1.05 9.64
C ASN A 67 17.37 -1.46 8.46
N SER A 68 16.77 -2.09 7.45
CA SER A 68 17.46 -2.47 6.23
C SER A 68 16.49 -2.49 5.06
N ILE A 69 17.03 -2.36 3.85
CA ILE A 69 16.24 -2.49 2.64
C ILE A 69 15.60 -3.88 2.51
N LYS A 70 16.28 -4.93 2.97
CA LYS A 70 15.74 -6.28 3.00
C LYS A 70 14.50 -6.36 3.89
N ALA A 71 14.56 -5.81 5.10
CA ALA A 71 13.41 -5.77 6.01
C ALA A 71 12.24 -4.97 5.41
N LEU A 72 12.53 -3.87 4.72
CA LEU A 72 11.51 -3.07 4.05
C LEU A 72 10.88 -3.79 2.84
N ARG A 73 11.66 -4.53 2.05
CA ARG A 73 11.17 -5.39 0.96
C ARG A 73 10.22 -6.48 1.45
N GLU A 74 10.55 -7.12 2.58
CA GLU A 74 9.66 -8.10 3.22
C GLU A 74 8.37 -7.44 3.73
N SER A 75 8.46 -6.26 4.36
CA SER A 75 7.27 -5.48 4.75
C SER A 75 6.42 -5.10 3.53
N PHE A 76 7.06 -4.69 2.43
CA PHE A 76 6.40 -4.31 1.18
C PHE A 76 5.69 -5.48 0.49
N LYS A 77 6.17 -6.71 0.64
CA LYS A 77 5.47 -7.92 0.16
C LYS A 77 4.08 -8.05 0.80
N THR A 78 3.98 -7.88 2.12
CA THR A 78 2.68 -7.92 2.79
C THR A 78 1.84 -6.69 2.44
N LEU A 79 2.45 -5.51 2.35
CA LEU A 79 1.77 -4.29 1.90
C LEU A 79 1.11 -4.49 0.53
N SER A 80 1.83 -5.10 -0.41
CA SER A 80 1.33 -5.35 -1.76
C SER A 80 0.11 -6.26 -1.77
N GLN A 81 0.04 -7.25 -0.87
CA GLN A 81 -1.16 -8.09 -0.74
C GLN A 81 -2.38 -7.31 -0.27
N ILE A 82 -2.20 -6.33 0.62
CA ILE A 82 -3.27 -5.44 1.09
C ILE A 82 -3.78 -4.58 -0.07
N TYR A 83 -2.87 -3.95 -0.83
CA TYR A 83 -3.24 -3.10 -1.97
C TYR A 83 -3.84 -3.87 -3.16
N ILE A 84 -3.41 -5.11 -3.39
CA ILE A 84 -4.01 -5.98 -4.42
C ILE A 84 -5.46 -6.33 -4.07
N ARG A 85 -5.78 -6.49 -2.79
CA ARG A 85 -7.13 -6.88 -2.34
C ARG A 85 -8.08 -5.70 -2.13
N ASN A 86 -7.56 -4.54 -1.73
CA ASN A 86 -8.36 -3.40 -1.24
C ASN A 86 -8.06 -2.09 -1.96
N GLY A 87 -7.20 -2.10 -2.98
CA GLY A 87 -6.92 -0.91 -3.76
C GLY A 87 -7.95 -0.67 -4.85
N GLU A 88 -7.91 0.54 -5.40
CA GLU A 88 -8.80 0.99 -6.47
C GLU A 88 -8.69 0.11 -7.74
N SER A 89 -9.63 0.26 -8.68
CA SER A 89 -9.58 -0.50 -9.93
C SER A 89 -8.31 -0.22 -10.75
N LEU A 90 -7.46 -1.24 -10.91
CA LEU A 90 -6.18 -1.16 -11.63
C LEU A 90 -6.31 -0.72 -13.10
N LYS A 91 -7.32 -1.26 -13.81
CA LYS A 91 -7.48 -1.07 -15.27
C LYS A 91 -7.67 0.40 -15.63
N LYS A 92 -8.40 1.16 -14.81
CA LYS A 92 -8.63 2.59 -15.03
C LYS A 92 -7.37 3.44 -14.81
N GLN A 93 -6.34 2.88 -14.16
CA GLN A 93 -5.12 3.59 -13.77
C GLN A 93 -3.89 3.17 -14.59
N GLY A 94 -4.06 2.29 -15.59
CA GLY A 94 -2.93 1.76 -16.36
C GLY A 94 -1.96 0.95 -15.48
N LEU A 95 -2.48 0.29 -14.45
CA LEU A 95 -1.71 -0.54 -13.52
C LEU A 95 -1.97 -2.03 -13.78
N ALA A 96 -0.99 -2.86 -13.46
CA ALA A 96 -1.11 -4.31 -13.48
C ALA A 96 -0.39 -4.95 -12.29
N ILE A 97 -0.75 -6.21 -12.00
CA ILE A 97 -0.07 -7.03 -10.99
C ILE A 97 1.05 -7.78 -11.67
N TYR A 98 2.23 -7.69 -11.08
CA TYR A 98 3.44 -8.41 -11.49
C TYR A 98 3.86 -9.38 -10.38
N GLU A 99 4.66 -10.38 -10.75
CA GLU A 99 5.10 -11.44 -9.85
C GLU A 99 6.61 -11.67 -9.96
N CYS A 100 7.26 -11.89 -8.81
CA CYS A 100 8.64 -12.31 -8.72
C CYS A 100 8.69 -13.69 -8.04
N PRO A 101 8.91 -14.77 -8.80
CA PRO A 101 8.96 -16.12 -8.25
C PRO A 101 10.08 -16.31 -7.21
N MET A 102 11.24 -15.68 -7.41
CA MET A 102 12.39 -15.77 -6.50
C MET A 102 12.08 -15.20 -5.11
N ALA A 103 11.40 -14.05 -5.06
CA ALA A 103 10.93 -13.43 -3.81
C ALA A 103 9.60 -14.04 -3.30
N LYS A 104 8.97 -14.92 -4.10
CA LYS A 104 7.62 -15.46 -3.88
C LYS A 104 6.63 -14.33 -3.59
N ALA A 105 6.68 -13.26 -4.38
CA ALA A 105 6.00 -12.00 -4.09
C ALA A 105 5.31 -11.41 -5.32
N LYS A 106 4.25 -10.63 -5.07
CA LYS A 106 3.49 -9.91 -6.09
C LYS A 106 3.46 -8.44 -5.74
N TRP A 107 3.48 -7.58 -6.75
CA TRP A 107 3.36 -6.13 -6.59
C TRP A 107 2.53 -5.51 -7.70
N ILE A 108 2.10 -4.27 -7.51
CA ILE A 108 1.41 -3.48 -8.52
C ILE A 108 2.40 -2.47 -9.11
N GLN A 109 2.37 -2.27 -10.43
CA GLN A 109 3.10 -1.18 -11.07
C GLN A 109 2.36 -0.68 -12.31
N LYS A 110 2.84 0.42 -12.87
CA LYS A 110 2.41 0.88 -14.20
C LYS A 110 2.74 -0.18 -15.25
N VAL A 111 1.83 -0.36 -16.20
CA VAL A 111 2.05 -1.21 -17.37
C VAL A 111 3.22 -0.65 -18.18
N GLY A 112 4.12 -1.54 -18.62
CA GLY A 112 5.33 -1.19 -19.36
C GLY A 112 6.52 -1.98 -18.86
N THR A 113 7.69 -1.33 -18.83
CA THR A 113 8.94 -1.93 -18.34
C THR A 113 8.78 -2.42 -16.90
N VAL A 114 9.23 -3.65 -16.66
CA VAL A 114 9.20 -4.27 -15.32
C VAL A 114 10.24 -3.58 -14.44
N THR A 115 9.81 -3.11 -13.27
CA THR A 115 10.66 -2.45 -12.28
C THR A 115 10.54 -3.22 -10.97
N ASN A 116 11.42 -4.22 -10.77
CA ASN A 116 11.29 -5.19 -9.69
C ASN A 116 11.71 -4.58 -8.33
N PRO A 117 10.81 -4.44 -7.34
CA PRO A 117 11.16 -3.84 -6.05
C PRO A 117 11.95 -4.77 -5.12
N TYR A 118 12.05 -6.06 -5.43
CA TYR A 118 12.69 -7.06 -4.57
C TYR A 118 14.18 -7.27 -4.87
N TYR A 119 14.61 -6.91 -6.07
CA TYR A 119 16.00 -6.97 -6.53
C TYR A 119 16.27 -5.67 -7.28
N GLY A 120 16.71 -4.65 -6.54
CA GLY A 120 17.14 -3.38 -7.11
C GLY A 120 18.50 -3.51 -7.81
N TYR A 121 18.96 -2.38 -8.34
CA TYR A 121 20.20 -2.24 -9.10
C TYR A 121 21.22 -1.36 -8.36
#